data_AF-A0A2S7U157-F1
#
_entry.id   AF-A0A2S7U157-F1
#
_cell.length_a   1.000
_cell.length_b   1.000
_cell.length_c   1.000
_cell.angle_alpha   90.00
_cell.angle_beta   90.00
_cell.angle_gamma   90.00
#
_symmetry.space_group_name_H-M   'P 1'
#
loop_
_entity.id
_entity.type
_entity.pdbx_description
1 polymer ?
#
loop_
_entity_poly.entity_id
_entity_poly.type
_entity_poly.pdbx_seq_one_letter_code
_entity_poly.pdbx_strand_id
1 'polypeptide(L)'
;MMLSTTSPKKQIPSSSGRRFMIRDAQAAAAKVKDLKNVHCVVTGSFSRSVEASPSKQGYHWNSNAETYYLVGEAMGKAVLELIGTSKPAKKKRAPLYNFRNADGPKSFKARLKNYDAATGKVTVIKSNGIATSFNIDFLHPDDQKFVKK
;
A
#
# COMPACT_ATOMS: atom_id res chain seq x y z
N MET A 1 -25.19 -30.43 31.31
CA MET A 1 -24.65 -29.19 30.71
C MET A 1 -23.54 -29.57 29.73
N MET A 2 -23.76 -29.45 28.42
CA MET A 2 -22.70 -29.28 27.43
C MET A 2 -23.28 -28.44 26.28
N LEU A 3 -22.78 -27.21 26.14
CA LEU A 3 -23.14 -26.27 25.08
C LEU A 3 -22.26 -26.56 23.87
N SER A 4 -22.82 -27.17 22.83
CA SER A 4 -22.17 -27.31 21.52
C SER A 4 -22.29 -26.00 20.76
N THR A 5 -21.20 -25.23 20.70
CA THR A 5 -21.08 -24.00 19.92
C THR A 5 -20.77 -24.30 18.46
N THR A 6 -21.80 -24.63 17.68
CA THR A 6 -21.65 -24.68 16.22
C THR A 6 -21.82 -23.27 15.66
N SER A 7 -20.73 -22.65 15.20
CA SER A 7 -20.77 -21.38 14.47
C SER A 7 -21.69 -21.50 13.24
N PRO A 8 -22.54 -20.50 12.94
CA PRO A 8 -23.42 -20.58 11.78
C PRO A 8 -22.57 -20.54 10.50
N LYS A 9 -22.59 -21.64 9.75
CA LYS A 9 -22.15 -21.63 8.35
C LYS A 9 -22.98 -20.58 7.63
N LYS A 10 -22.32 -19.57 7.06
CA LYS A 10 -22.94 -18.50 6.29
C LYS A 10 -23.67 -19.14 5.10
N GLN A 11 -24.96 -19.41 5.25
CA GLN A 11 -25.80 -19.99 4.22
C GLN A 11 -25.96 -18.95 3.13
N ILE A 12 -25.31 -19.18 1.98
CA ILE A 12 -25.52 -18.39 0.78
C ILE A 12 -26.93 -18.74 0.30
N PRO A 13 -27.91 -17.82 0.28
CA PRO A 13 -29.26 -18.14 -0.14
C PRO A 13 -29.23 -18.54 -1.62
N SER A 14 -29.72 -19.75 -1.93
CA SER A 14 -29.97 -20.15 -3.32
C SER A 14 -31.03 -19.22 -3.89
N SER A 15 -30.68 -18.39 -4.87
CA SER A 15 -31.51 -17.28 -5.32
C SER A 15 -31.96 -17.48 -6.77
N SER A 16 -33.24 -17.75 -6.94
CA SER A 16 -33.94 -18.11 -8.18
C SER A 16 -34.09 -16.96 -9.19
N GLY A 17 -33.00 -16.28 -9.57
CA GLY A 17 -33.04 -15.19 -10.54
C GLY A 17 -31.81 -15.11 -11.45
N ARG A 18 -32.01 -14.79 -12.74
CA ARG A 18 -30.97 -14.74 -13.78
C ARG A 18 -29.74 -13.91 -13.38
N ARG A 19 -29.95 -12.79 -12.67
CA ARG A 19 -28.86 -11.93 -12.17
C ARG A 19 -27.94 -12.64 -11.18
N PHE A 20 -28.47 -13.54 -10.36
CA PHE A 20 -27.69 -14.30 -9.39
C PHE A 20 -26.89 -15.41 -10.08
N MET A 21 -27.50 -16.09 -11.06
CA MET A 21 -26.77 -17.05 -11.90
C MET A 21 -25.59 -16.42 -12.63
N ILE A 22 -25.75 -15.19 -13.17
CA ILE A 22 -24.65 -14.47 -13.82
C ILE A 22 -23.53 -14.17 -12.81
N ARG A 23 -23.87 -13.73 -11.59
CA ARG A 23 -22.88 -13.43 -10.54
C ARG A 23 -22.14 -14.69 -10.10
N ASP A 24 -22.85 -15.81 -9.95
CA ASP A 24 -22.26 -17.09 -9.59
C ASP A 24 -21.31 -17.60 -10.69
N ALA A 25 -21.71 -17.48 -11.96
CA ALA A 25 -20.86 -17.81 -13.09
C ALA A 25 -19.59 -16.94 -13.17
N GLN A 26 -19.73 -15.62 -12.94
CA GLN A 26 -18.58 -14.71 -12.87
C GLN A 26 -17.63 -15.07 -11.71
N ALA A 27 -18.18 -15.43 -10.54
CA ALA A 27 -17.38 -15.84 -9.38
C ALA A 27 -16.73 -17.21 -9.56
N ALA A 28 -17.35 -18.12 -10.32
CA ALA A 28 -16.82 -19.44 -10.60
C ALA A 28 -15.52 -19.39 -11.42
N ALA A 29 -15.36 -18.41 -12.31
CA ALA A 29 -14.13 -18.26 -13.11
C ALA A 29 -12.86 -18.16 -12.24
N ALA A 30 -12.93 -17.46 -11.10
CA ALA A 30 -11.80 -17.34 -10.16
C ALA A 30 -11.50 -18.63 -9.39
N LYS A 31 -12.33 -19.68 -9.52
CA LYS A 31 -12.16 -20.98 -8.86
C LYS A 31 -11.70 -22.08 -9.81
N VAL A 32 -11.61 -21.79 -11.11
CA VAL A 32 -11.14 -22.75 -12.12
C VAL A 32 -9.65 -22.99 -11.91
N LYS A 33 -9.26 -24.23 -11.62
CA LYS A 33 -7.88 -24.60 -11.24
C LYS A 33 -6.84 -24.22 -12.31
N ASP A 34 -7.22 -24.27 -13.58
CA ASP A 34 -6.34 -23.96 -14.71
C ASP A 34 -6.16 -22.45 -14.92
N LEU A 35 -7.03 -21.62 -14.32
CA LEU A 35 -6.95 -20.15 -14.37
C LEU A 35 -6.24 -19.62 -13.12
N LYS A 36 -4.91 -19.46 -13.21
CA LYS A 36 -4.07 -19.13 -12.05
C LYS A 36 -4.04 -17.65 -11.66
N ASN A 37 -4.42 -16.75 -12.56
CA ASN A 37 -4.29 -15.29 -12.40
C ASN A 37 -5.64 -14.58 -12.45
N VAL A 38 -6.67 -15.17 -11.85
CA VAL A 38 -8.03 -14.65 -11.88
C VAL A 38 -8.51 -14.37 -10.46
N HIS A 39 -9.08 -13.19 -10.25
CA HIS A 39 -9.70 -12.81 -8.98
C HIS A 39 -11.11 -12.25 -9.26
N CYS A 40 -12.06 -12.58 -8.40
CA CYS A 40 -13.42 -12.04 -8.47
C CYS A 40 -13.67 -11.08 -7.32
N VAL A 41 -14.03 -9.83 -7.63
CA VAL A 41 -14.33 -8.80 -6.63
C VAL A 41 -15.84 -8.68 -6.46
N VAL A 42 -16.33 -8.83 -5.22
CA VAL A 42 -17.75 -8.65 -4.89
C VAL A 42 -18.04 -7.16 -4.66
N THR A 43 -18.70 -6.53 -5.62
CA THR A 43 -18.95 -5.07 -5.61
C THR A 43 -20.35 -4.67 -5.14
N GLY A 44 -21.23 -5.63 -4.86
CA GLY A 44 -22.65 -5.36 -4.56
C GLY A 44 -22.87 -4.43 -3.36
N SER A 45 -22.02 -4.54 -2.34
CA SER A 45 -22.09 -3.71 -1.12
C SER A 45 -21.59 -2.27 -1.34
N PHE A 46 -21.01 -1.95 -2.50
CA PHE A 46 -20.51 -0.60 -2.77
C PHE A 46 -21.61 0.32 -3.30
N SER A 47 -22.74 -0.22 -3.79
CA SER A 47 -23.82 0.57 -4.34
C SER A 47 -24.34 1.58 -3.31
N ARG A 48 -24.29 2.86 -3.67
CA ARG A 48 -25.03 3.91 -2.95
C ARG A 48 -26.46 3.99 -3.43
N SER A 49 -27.33 4.57 -2.62
CA SER A 49 -28.76 4.70 -2.93
C SER A 49 -28.99 5.75 -4.01
N VAL A 50 -30.22 5.79 -4.55
CA VAL A 50 -30.60 6.73 -5.62
C VAL A 50 -30.58 8.18 -5.12
N GLU A 51 -30.83 8.39 -3.83
CA GLU A 51 -30.80 9.70 -3.18
C GLU A 51 -29.39 10.30 -3.15
N ALA A 52 -28.37 9.45 -3.11
CA ALA A 52 -26.96 9.84 -3.19
C ALA A 52 -26.45 9.94 -4.65
N SER A 53 -27.36 9.87 -5.64
CA SER A 53 -27.03 9.94 -7.06
C SER A 53 -27.08 11.37 -7.60
N PRO A 54 -26.07 11.80 -8.38
CA PRO A 54 -26.18 13.02 -9.16
C PRO A 54 -27.27 12.95 -10.24
N SER A 55 -27.57 11.76 -10.77
CA SER A 55 -28.51 11.55 -11.90
C SER A 55 -29.88 10.99 -11.50
N LYS A 56 -30.00 10.41 -10.29
CA LYS A 56 -31.21 9.76 -9.76
C LYS A 56 -31.81 8.67 -10.66
N GLN A 57 -30.99 8.04 -11.48
CA GLN A 57 -31.44 7.10 -12.50
C GLN A 57 -31.75 5.69 -11.98
N GLY A 58 -31.16 5.25 -10.87
CA GLY A 58 -31.39 3.90 -10.33
C GLY A 58 -30.59 2.78 -11.03
N TYR A 59 -29.71 3.13 -11.98
CA TYR A 59 -28.83 2.19 -12.69
C TYR A 59 -27.42 2.80 -12.87
N HIS A 60 -26.48 2.08 -13.51
CA HIS A 60 -25.06 2.47 -13.64
C HIS A 60 -24.43 2.92 -12.30
N TRP A 61 -24.59 2.11 -11.25
CA TRP A 61 -24.06 2.43 -9.91
C TRP A 61 -24.49 3.82 -9.41
N ASN A 62 -25.68 4.25 -9.83
CA ASN A 62 -26.27 5.54 -9.49
C ASN A 62 -25.38 6.74 -9.84
N SER A 63 -24.50 6.61 -10.84
CA SER A 63 -23.53 7.64 -11.22
C SER A 63 -22.75 8.21 -10.01
N ASN A 64 -22.60 7.41 -8.95
CA ASN A 64 -22.11 7.88 -7.66
C ASN A 64 -20.59 7.69 -7.57
N ALA A 65 -19.87 8.80 -7.39
CA ALA A 65 -18.41 8.81 -7.40
C ALA A 65 -17.78 7.89 -6.33
N GLU A 66 -18.37 7.83 -5.14
CA GLU A 66 -17.89 6.97 -4.05
C GLU A 66 -18.03 5.48 -4.42
N THR A 67 -19.14 5.11 -5.05
CA THR A 67 -19.36 3.73 -5.52
C THR A 67 -18.27 3.32 -6.51
N TYR A 68 -17.98 4.18 -7.51
CA TYR A 68 -16.91 3.93 -8.48
C TYR A 68 -15.53 3.87 -7.85
N TYR A 69 -15.25 4.76 -6.89
CA TYR A 69 -14.00 4.73 -6.14
C TYR A 69 -13.80 3.41 -5.40
N LEU A 70 -14.81 2.92 -4.67
CA LEU A 70 -14.74 1.66 -3.92
C LEU A 70 -14.57 0.45 -4.84
N VAL A 71 -15.25 0.44 -5.99
CA VAL A 71 -15.04 -0.59 -7.02
C VAL A 71 -13.59 -0.58 -7.49
N GLY A 72 -13.07 0.59 -7.86
CA GLY A 72 -11.68 0.73 -8.33
C GLY A 72 -10.65 0.36 -7.26
N GLU A 73 -10.88 0.76 -6.01
CA GLU A 73 -10.01 0.43 -4.89
C GLU A 73 -9.95 -1.09 -4.64
N ALA A 74 -11.11 -1.75 -4.64
CA ALA A 74 -11.20 -3.19 -4.45
C ALA A 74 -10.55 -3.96 -5.61
N MET A 75 -10.73 -3.51 -6.85
CA MET A 75 -10.03 -4.07 -8.02
C MET A 75 -8.51 -3.87 -7.94
N GLY A 76 -8.05 -2.69 -7.55
CA GLY A 76 -6.62 -2.42 -7.37
C GLY A 76 -5.99 -3.32 -6.31
N LYS A 77 -6.66 -3.51 -5.16
CA LYS A 77 -6.24 -4.44 -4.11
C LYS A 77 -6.15 -5.89 -4.63
N ALA A 78 -7.15 -6.35 -5.37
CA ALA A 78 -7.14 -7.69 -5.98
C ALA A 78 -5.99 -7.88 -6.98
N VAL A 79 -5.67 -6.86 -7.78
CA VAL A 79 -4.50 -6.90 -8.68
C VAL A 79 -3.20 -7.03 -7.88
N LEU A 80 -3.04 -6.24 -6.80
CA LEU A 80 -1.85 -6.32 -5.95
C LEU A 80 -1.65 -7.70 -5.32
N GLU A 81 -2.74 -8.39 -4.97
CA GLU A 81 -2.72 -9.78 -4.50
C GLU A 81 -2.28 -10.74 -5.61
N LEU A 82 -2.84 -10.61 -6.82
CA LEU A 82 -2.50 -11.46 -7.97
C LEU A 82 -1.02 -11.34 -8.39
N ILE A 83 -0.47 -10.12 -8.39
CA ILE A 83 0.94 -9.90 -8.76
C ILE A 83 1.92 -10.23 -7.64
N GLY A 84 1.44 -10.67 -6.46
CA GLY A 84 2.30 -11.00 -5.33
C GLY A 84 2.99 -9.80 -4.68
N THR A 85 2.56 -8.57 -4.99
CA THR A 85 3.00 -7.36 -4.29
C THR A 85 2.29 -7.27 -2.95
N SER A 86 2.57 -8.24 -2.07
CA SER A 86 2.57 -7.95 -0.65
C SER A 86 3.40 -6.67 -0.47
N LYS A 87 2.80 -5.69 0.21
CA LYS A 87 3.35 -4.38 0.56
C LYS A 87 4.88 -4.43 0.53
N PRO A 88 5.60 -3.67 -0.32
CA PRO A 88 7.03 -3.88 -0.55
C PRO A 88 7.71 -3.98 0.80
N ALA A 89 8.37 -5.12 1.04
CA ALA A 89 9.02 -5.39 2.32
C ALA A 89 9.82 -4.15 2.69
N LYS A 90 9.61 -3.61 3.90
CA LYS A 90 10.37 -2.45 4.38
C LYS A 90 11.84 -2.84 4.26
N LYS A 91 12.55 -2.35 3.24
CA LYS A 91 13.98 -2.62 3.08
C LYS A 91 14.64 -2.26 4.41
N LYS A 92 15.43 -3.17 4.99
CA LYS A 92 16.21 -2.89 6.20
C LYS A 92 17.11 -1.70 5.87
N ARG A 93 16.69 -0.52 6.30
CA ARG A 93 17.45 0.72 6.09
C ARG A 93 18.66 0.66 7.02
N ALA A 94 19.82 1.13 6.55
CA ALA A 94 21.02 1.26 7.38
C ALA A 94 20.70 1.97 8.71
N PRO A 95 21.41 1.68 9.82
CA PRO A 95 21.22 2.42 11.06
C PRO A 95 21.46 3.93 10.86
N LEU A 96 20.78 4.76 11.65
CA LEU A 96 21.05 6.19 11.69
C LEU A 96 22.41 6.42 12.37
N TYR A 97 23.30 7.16 11.70
CA TYR A 97 24.56 7.64 12.26
C TYR A 97 24.35 9.04 12.84
N ASN A 98 25.05 9.37 13.94
CA ASN A 98 24.97 10.69 14.56
C ASN A 98 26.10 11.59 14.03
N PHE A 99 25.80 12.40 13.01
CA PHE A 99 26.75 13.34 12.43
C PHE A 99 26.86 14.59 13.31
N ARG A 100 28.08 15.04 13.59
CA ARG A 100 28.38 16.26 14.35
C ARG A 100 28.84 17.35 13.39
N ASN A 101 28.52 18.60 13.73
CA ASN A 101 29.08 19.77 13.05
C ASN A 101 30.57 19.89 13.32
N ALA A 102 31.31 20.61 12.46
CA ALA A 102 32.74 20.87 12.62
C ALA A 102 33.14 21.31 14.04
N ASP A 103 32.37 22.22 14.64
CA ASP A 103 32.67 22.77 15.99
C ASP A 103 32.26 21.84 17.15
N GLY A 104 31.50 20.78 16.88
CA GLY A 104 31.11 19.76 17.88
C GLY A 104 29.82 19.93 18.71
N PRO A 105 29.22 21.12 18.97
CA PRO A 105 28.10 21.22 19.90
C PRO A 105 26.76 20.77 19.29
N LYS A 106 26.66 20.71 17.96
CA LYS A 106 25.43 20.37 17.24
C LYS A 106 25.62 19.03 16.55
N SER A 107 24.61 18.17 16.65
CA SER A 107 24.57 16.88 15.94
C SER A 107 23.19 16.60 15.36
N PHE A 108 23.15 15.70 14.38
CA PHE A 108 21.91 15.23 13.79
C PHE A 108 22.03 13.75 13.36
N LYS A 109 20.93 13.02 13.50
CA LYS A 109 20.85 11.62 13.10
C LYS A 109 20.42 11.50 11.64
N ALA A 110 21.26 10.88 10.81
CA ALA A 110 20.96 10.64 9.41
C ALA A 110 21.64 9.37 8.89
N ARG A 111 21.24 8.93 7.70
CA ARG A 111 21.89 7.85 6.95
C ARG A 111 22.73 8.44 5.85
N LEU A 112 23.97 8.00 5.71
CA LEU A 112 24.75 8.33 4.52
C LEU A 112 24.09 7.71 3.30
N LYS A 113 23.81 8.53 2.28
CA LYS A 113 23.25 8.08 0.99
C LYS A 113 24.33 8.04 -0.07
N ASN A 114 25.15 9.08 -0.14
CA ASN A 114 26.23 9.19 -1.12
C ASN A 114 27.30 10.18 -0.63
N TYR A 115 28.53 10.01 -1.11
CA TYR A 115 29.61 10.97 -1.00
C TYR A 115 30.30 11.12 -2.35
N ASP A 116 30.42 12.34 -2.82
CA ASP A 116 31.19 12.68 -4.01
C ASP A 116 32.54 13.25 -3.58
N ALA A 117 33.60 12.48 -3.81
CA ALA A 117 34.96 12.86 -3.45
C ALA A 117 35.51 14.03 -4.29
N ALA A 118 35.03 14.21 -5.52
CA ALA A 118 35.52 15.27 -6.41
C ALA A 118 35.02 16.64 -5.95
N THR A 119 33.78 16.71 -5.44
CA THR A 119 33.14 17.96 -5.00
C THR A 119 33.09 18.12 -3.48
N GLY A 120 33.45 17.09 -2.72
CA GLY A 120 33.30 17.05 -1.27
C GLY A 120 31.83 16.96 -0.81
N LYS A 121 30.88 16.72 -1.72
CA LYS A 121 29.45 16.76 -1.43
C LYS A 121 28.99 15.48 -0.74
N VAL A 122 28.44 15.63 0.46
CA VAL A 122 27.82 14.56 1.23
C VAL A 122 26.31 14.66 1.09
N THR A 123 25.65 13.57 0.71
CA THR A 123 24.18 13.46 0.73
C THR A 123 23.77 12.48 1.81
N VAL A 124 22.89 12.94 2.70
CA VAL A 124 22.34 12.15 3.80
C VAL A 124 20.82 12.14 3.77
N ILE A 125 20.22 11.10 4.34
CA ILE A 125 18.76 11.01 4.55
C ILE A 125 18.51 11.11 6.05
N LYS A 126 17.84 12.19 6.47
CA LYS A 126 17.47 12.42 7.88
C LYS A 126 16.43 11.40 8.36
N SER A 127 16.21 11.33 9.67
CA SER A 127 15.21 10.42 10.28
C SER A 127 13.80 10.60 9.72
N ASN A 128 13.42 11.83 9.35
CA ASN A 128 12.14 12.17 8.72
C ASN A 128 12.06 11.79 7.21
N GLY A 129 13.10 11.18 6.64
CA GLY A 129 13.15 10.75 5.25
C GLY A 129 13.57 11.83 4.25
N ILE A 130 13.78 13.07 4.70
CA ILE A 130 14.25 14.16 3.83
C ILE A 130 15.72 13.95 3.49
N ALA A 131 16.04 14.02 2.20
CA ALA A 131 17.41 14.07 1.73
C ALA A 131 17.98 15.49 1.86
N THR A 132 19.19 15.62 2.37
CA THR A 132 19.90 16.90 2.45
C THR A 132 21.32 16.69 1.97
N SER A 133 21.87 17.68 1.29
CA SER A 133 23.27 17.66 0.86
C SER A 133 24.01 18.87 1.41
N PHE A 134 25.28 18.68 1.74
CA PHE A 134 26.18 19.70 2.25
C PHE A 134 27.63 19.32 1.95
N ASN A 135 28.57 20.26 2.12
CA ASN A 135 29.99 19.96 1.99
C ASN A 135 30.49 19.18 3.23
N ILE A 136 31.35 18.19 3.03
CA ILE A 136 31.99 17.40 4.07
C ILE A 136 32.69 18.24 5.15
N ASP A 137 33.14 19.44 4.82
CA ASP A 137 33.82 20.36 5.75
C ASP A 137 32.91 20.82 6.90
N PHE A 138 31.59 20.75 6.73
CA PHE A 138 30.63 21.01 7.82
C PHE A 138 30.60 19.90 8.86
N LEU A 139 31.26 18.76 8.62
CA LEU A 139 31.28 17.64 9.56
C LEU A 139 32.52 17.66 10.44
N HIS A 140 32.36 17.18 11.67
CA HIS A 140 33.47 16.90 12.57
C HIS A 140 34.49 15.95 11.92
N PRO A 141 35.81 16.10 12.14
CA PRO A 141 36.85 15.30 11.47
C PRO A 141 36.66 13.77 11.53
N ASP A 142 36.19 13.25 12.66
CA ASP A 142 35.86 11.82 12.79
C ASP A 142 34.71 11.38 11.86
N ASP A 143 33.72 12.25 11.68
CA ASP A 143 32.56 11.97 10.86
C ASP A 143 32.91 12.13 9.37
N GLN A 144 33.89 12.98 9.05
CA GLN A 144 34.51 13.01 7.71
C GLN A 144 35.20 11.68 7.39
N LYS A 145 35.94 11.08 8.35
CA LYS A 145 36.55 9.74 8.19
C LYS A 145 35.49 8.67 7.97
N PHE A 146 34.37 8.75 8.69
CA PHE A 146 33.25 7.83 8.49
C PHE A 146 32.66 7.92 7.07
N VAL A 147 32.50 9.13 6.53
CA VAL A 147 31.94 9.35 5.18
C VAL A 147 32.88 8.89 4.06
N LYS A 148 34.19 9.00 4.27
CA LYS A 148 35.23 8.62 3.29
C LYS A 148 35.54 7.12 3.29
N LYS A 149 34.97 6.34 4.22
CA LYS A 149 35.17 4.89 4.34
C LYS A 149 34.22 4.12 3.42
#